data_AF-A0A3B9P1N4-F1
#
_entry.id   AF-A0A3B9P1N4-F1
#
_cell.length_a   1.000
_cell.length_b   1.000
_cell.length_c   1.000
_cell.angle_alpha   90.00
_cell.angle_beta   90.00
_cell.angle_gamma   90.00
#
_symmetry.space_group_name_H-M   'P 1'
#
loop_
_entity.id
_entity.type
_entity.pdbx_description
1 polymer ?
#
loop_
_entity_poly.entity_id
_entity_poly.type
_entity_poly.pdbx_seq_one_letter_code
_entity_poly.pdbx_strand_id
1 'polypeptide(L)'
;MRGIKSLSVAVCLAALSGTALAQEAAFDLPLTSSAYVKDYESFKLAANDAEPTSVKKSGSAAPEIKKSEFEPATFSGSNAHKYLGLATIVGAGLTGLTAPDDNECETGGCVQQPRQTNGTHAKLARATVALAAATVVTGLVAHWDDFHLEDGITDPDNLHALLGTAGMLTMAYAVSKAADPYSSNGHAGKAIAGAVLMAAAIKITW
;
A
#
# COMPACT_ATOMS: atom_id res chain seq x y z
N MET A 1 -19.64 -25.92 -24.64
CA MET A 1 -20.19 -24.56 -24.84
C MET A 1 -20.22 -23.89 -23.47
N ARG A 2 -19.17 -23.16 -23.08
CA ARG A 2 -19.08 -21.67 -23.09
C ARG A 2 -20.28 -20.98 -22.44
N GLY A 3 -20.05 -20.26 -21.34
CA GLY A 3 -20.96 -19.18 -20.99
C GLY A 3 -21.03 -18.63 -19.57
N ILE A 4 -19.99 -18.62 -18.73
CA ILE A 4 -19.93 -17.68 -17.58
C ILE A 4 -18.49 -17.23 -17.37
N LYS A 5 -18.02 -16.31 -18.22
CA LYS A 5 -16.78 -15.54 -18.05
C LYS A 5 -17.04 -14.10 -18.45
N SER A 6 -17.71 -13.34 -17.59
CA SER A 6 -17.70 -11.87 -17.61
C SER A 6 -18.47 -11.34 -16.41
N LEU A 7 -17.81 -11.26 -15.26
CA LEU A 7 -18.20 -10.30 -14.23
C LEU A 7 -17.02 -9.73 -13.43
N SER A 8 -15.78 -9.91 -13.90
CA SER A 8 -14.57 -9.54 -13.14
C SER A 8 -13.71 -8.47 -13.82
N VAL A 9 -14.18 -7.84 -14.90
CA VAL A 9 -13.48 -6.75 -15.58
C VAL A 9 -13.84 -5.37 -15.00
N ALA A 10 -14.89 -5.27 -14.19
CA ALA A 10 -15.40 -3.97 -13.73
C ALA A 10 -14.54 -3.28 -12.66
N VAL A 11 -13.73 -4.01 -11.88
CA VAL A 11 -12.95 -3.41 -10.77
C VAL A 11 -11.60 -2.86 -11.25
N CYS A 12 -10.97 -3.47 -12.25
CA CYS A 12 -9.72 -2.95 -12.81
C CYS A 12 -9.92 -1.74 -13.73
N LEU A 13 -11.14 -1.49 -14.24
CA LEU A 13 -11.45 -0.32 -15.07
C LEU A 13 -11.79 0.95 -14.27
N ALA A 14 -12.05 0.84 -12.96
CA ALA A 14 -12.36 2.00 -12.11
C ALA A 14 -11.11 2.80 -11.72
N ALA A 15 -9.93 2.16 -11.63
CA ALA A 15 -8.68 2.84 -11.28
C ALA A 15 -8.12 3.73 -12.43
N LEU A 16 -8.60 3.56 -13.66
CA LEU A 16 -8.15 4.30 -14.85
C LEU A 16 -9.16 5.36 -15.34
N SER A 17 -10.35 5.48 -14.72
CA SER A 17 -11.43 6.38 -15.18
C SER A 17 -11.79 7.51 -14.20
N GLY A 18 -11.13 7.62 -13.04
CA GLY A 18 -11.48 8.53 -11.95
C GLY A 18 -11.09 10.01 -12.11
N THR A 19 -11.24 10.63 -13.28
CA THR A 19 -11.17 12.11 -13.43
C THR A 19 -12.39 12.67 -14.16
N ALA A 20 -13.60 12.27 -13.76
CA ALA A 20 -14.81 13.06 -14.01
C ALA A 20 -15.95 12.53 -13.14
N LEU A 21 -16.66 13.45 -12.47
CA LEU A 21 -17.85 13.25 -11.63
C LEU A 21 -17.56 12.85 -10.17
N ALA A 22 -17.29 13.88 -9.36
CA ALA A 22 -17.75 13.91 -7.98
C ALA A 22 -19.29 13.98 -8.00
N GLN A 23 -19.95 12.92 -7.54
CA GLN A 23 -21.35 12.98 -7.14
C GLN A 23 -21.52 12.09 -5.92
N GLU A 24 -22.01 12.71 -4.86
CA GLU A 24 -22.30 12.11 -3.56
C GLU A 24 -23.18 10.87 -3.74
N ALA A 25 -22.61 9.70 -3.44
CA ALA A 25 -23.39 8.54 -3.05
C ALA A 25 -22.97 8.23 -1.62
N ALA A 26 -23.86 8.56 -0.67
CA ALA A 26 -23.75 8.12 0.71
C ALA A 26 -23.60 6.60 0.70
N PHE A 27 -22.40 6.13 1.05
CA PHE A 27 -22.10 4.72 1.19
C PHE A 27 -22.63 4.28 2.55
N ASP A 28 -23.91 3.91 2.58
CA ASP A 28 -24.58 3.39 3.76
C ASP A 28 -24.07 1.96 4.00
N LEU A 29 -23.04 1.82 4.83
CA LEU A 29 -22.58 0.54 5.35
C LEU A 29 -23.66 0.01 6.29
N PRO A 30 -24.32 -1.12 6.01
CA PRO A 30 -25.15 -1.75 7.02
C PRO A 30 -24.24 -2.18 8.18
N LEU A 31 -24.39 -1.54 9.35
CA LEU A 31 -23.83 -2.06 10.59
C LEU A 31 -24.42 -3.46 10.82
N THR A 32 -23.65 -4.48 10.45
CA THR A 32 -23.94 -5.87 10.80
C THR A 32 -23.58 -6.13 12.26
N SER A 33 -24.23 -5.43 13.19
CA SER A 33 -24.14 -5.70 14.63
C SER A 33 -25.44 -6.39 15.08
N SER A 34 -25.47 -7.72 15.02
CA SER A 34 -26.18 -8.60 15.98
C SER A 34 -26.47 -10.01 15.44
N ALA A 35 -26.24 -10.31 14.16
CA ALA A 35 -26.64 -11.60 13.57
C ALA A 35 -25.49 -12.61 13.30
N TYR A 36 -24.22 -12.27 13.57
CA TYR A 36 -23.07 -13.09 13.17
C TYR A 36 -22.22 -13.59 14.36
N VAL A 37 -22.85 -14.02 15.45
CA VAL A 37 -22.17 -14.79 16.51
C VAL A 37 -23.10 -15.88 17.01
N LYS A 38 -23.04 -17.07 16.39
CA LYS A 38 -23.66 -18.27 16.95
C LYS A 38 -22.88 -19.57 16.78
N ASP A 39 -21.64 -19.51 16.28
CA ASP A 39 -20.79 -20.70 16.07
C ASP A 39 -19.35 -20.49 16.53
N TYR A 40 -19.15 -20.01 17.76
CA TYR A 40 -17.81 -19.96 18.39
C TYR A 40 -17.37 -21.30 19.01
N GLU A 41 -18.23 -22.33 19.01
CA GLU A 41 -17.88 -23.67 19.54
C GLU A 41 -16.97 -24.47 18.59
N SER A 42 -16.86 -24.10 17.31
CA SER A 42 -16.03 -24.81 16.32
C SER A 42 -14.56 -24.35 16.27
N PHE A 43 -14.20 -23.29 17.01
CA PHE A 43 -12.84 -22.73 17.10
C PHE A 43 -12.20 -22.90 18.48
N LYS A 44 -12.62 -23.91 19.26
CA LYS A 44 -11.79 -24.39 20.37
C LYS A 44 -10.56 -25.09 19.80
N LEU A 45 -9.49 -24.31 19.62
CA LEU A 45 -8.11 -24.81 19.67
C LEU A 45 -8.02 -25.78 20.86
N ALA A 46 -7.51 -26.99 20.62
CA ALA A 46 -7.36 -28.02 21.65
C ALA A 46 -6.49 -27.47 22.80
N ALA A 47 -7.14 -26.99 23.86
CA ALA A 47 -6.51 -26.69 25.13
C ALA A 47 -6.00 -28.01 25.70
N ASN A 48 -4.67 -28.19 25.66
CA ASN A 48 -4.01 -29.38 26.16
C ASN A 48 -3.79 -29.26 27.68
N ASP A 49 -4.88 -29.20 28.43
CA ASP A 49 -4.86 -29.20 29.90
C ASP A 49 -5.63 -30.41 30.43
N ALA A 50 -4.92 -31.53 30.62
CA ALA A 50 -5.30 -32.55 31.60
C ALA A 50 -4.10 -33.44 32.00
N GLU A 51 -3.86 -33.44 33.31
CA GLU A 51 -3.04 -34.31 34.18
C GLU A 51 -2.93 -35.81 33.77
N PRO A 52 -1.92 -36.54 34.30
CA PRO A 52 -1.45 -37.80 33.74
C PRO A 52 -2.32 -38.99 34.19
N THR A 53 -3.42 -39.25 33.49
CA THR A 53 -4.11 -40.53 33.59
C THR A 53 -3.48 -41.56 32.66
N SER A 54 -2.84 -42.57 33.25
CA SER A 54 -2.17 -43.69 32.58
C SER A 54 -3.16 -44.59 31.83
N VAL A 55 -3.47 -44.24 30.59
CA VAL A 55 -4.21 -45.10 29.66
C VAL A 55 -3.23 -45.89 28.80
N LYS A 56 -3.41 -47.21 28.82
CA LYS A 56 -2.59 -48.20 28.11
C LYS A 56 -2.40 -47.84 26.64
N LYS A 57 -1.13 -47.89 26.21
CA LYS A 57 -0.62 -47.68 24.85
C LYS A 57 -1.30 -48.65 23.86
N SER A 58 -2.41 -48.24 23.27
CA SER A 58 -2.95 -48.85 22.06
C SER A 58 -2.19 -48.26 20.87
N GLY A 59 -1.45 -49.11 20.16
CA GLY A 59 -0.62 -48.74 19.01
C GLY A 59 -1.45 -48.40 17.77
N SER A 60 -2.29 -47.38 17.85
CA SER A 60 -2.88 -46.73 16.68
C SER A 60 -2.03 -45.50 16.38
N ALA A 61 -1.13 -45.63 15.40
CA ALA A 61 -0.46 -44.45 14.85
C ALA A 61 -1.56 -43.53 14.32
N ALA A 62 -1.69 -42.35 14.92
CA ALA A 62 -2.58 -41.32 14.41
C ALA A 62 -2.24 -41.09 12.93
N PRO A 63 -3.23 -40.99 12.03
CA PRO A 63 -2.96 -40.71 10.63
C PRO A 63 -2.10 -39.45 10.55
N GLU A 64 -0.97 -39.54 9.87
CA GLU A 64 -0.11 -38.41 9.58
C GLU A 64 -0.90 -37.45 8.68
N ILE A 65 -1.54 -36.46 9.31
CA ILE A 65 -2.18 -35.37 8.59
C ILE A 65 -1.03 -34.64 7.89
N LYS A 66 -0.85 -34.91 6.59
CA LYS A 66 0.01 -34.11 5.74
C LYS A 66 -0.42 -32.67 5.94
N LYS A 67 0.42 -31.86 6.58
CA LYS A 67 0.21 -30.41 6.63
C LYS A 67 0.10 -29.97 5.19
N SER A 68 -1.10 -29.63 4.74
CA SER A 68 -1.25 -28.98 3.43
C SER A 68 -0.40 -27.72 3.51
N GLU A 69 0.50 -27.56 2.56
CA GLU A 69 1.31 -26.35 2.44
C GLU A 69 0.35 -25.16 2.37
N PHE A 70 0.57 -24.15 3.22
CA PHE A 70 -0.29 -22.99 3.24
C PHE A 70 -0.10 -22.23 1.94
N GLU A 71 -1.11 -22.23 1.07
CA GLU A 71 -1.12 -21.37 -0.10
C GLU A 71 -1.73 -20.01 0.27
N PRO A 72 -0.94 -18.93 0.27
CA PRO A 72 -1.48 -17.61 0.57
C PRO A 72 -2.49 -17.21 -0.52
N ALA A 73 -3.60 -16.60 -0.09
CA ALA A 73 -4.60 -16.09 -1.02
C ALA A 73 -3.96 -15.08 -1.98
N THR A 74 -4.12 -15.28 -3.29
CA THR A 74 -3.57 -14.38 -4.32
C THR A 74 -4.17 -12.97 -4.26
N PHE A 75 -5.36 -12.83 -3.68
CA PHE A 75 -6.03 -11.56 -3.46
C PHE A 75 -6.28 -11.34 -1.95
N SER A 76 -5.45 -10.50 -1.34
CA SER A 76 -5.54 -10.12 0.07
C SER A 76 -5.14 -8.66 0.24
N GLY A 77 -5.52 -8.03 1.36
CA GLY A 77 -5.10 -6.67 1.70
C GLY A 77 -3.58 -6.53 1.72
N SER A 78 -2.88 -7.49 2.32
CA SER A 78 -1.41 -7.51 2.37
C SER A 78 -0.77 -7.61 0.98
N ASN A 79 -1.34 -8.42 0.08
CA ASN A 79 -0.85 -8.49 -1.30
C ASN A 79 -1.12 -7.19 -2.07
N ALA A 80 -2.28 -6.55 -1.87
CA ALA A 80 -2.58 -5.26 -2.46
C ALA A 80 -1.58 -4.18 -1.99
N HIS A 81 -1.35 -4.07 -0.69
CA HIS A 81 -0.35 -3.17 -0.11
C HIS A 81 1.04 -3.42 -0.70
N LYS A 82 1.47 -4.67 -0.73
CA LYS A 82 2.75 -5.11 -1.30
C LYS A 82 2.94 -4.66 -2.76
N TYR A 83 1.96 -4.95 -3.62
CA TYR A 83 2.08 -4.61 -5.04
C TYR A 83 1.97 -3.10 -5.30
N LEU A 84 1.12 -2.39 -4.56
CA LEU A 84 1.03 -0.93 -4.64
C LEU A 84 2.33 -0.27 -4.19
N GLY A 85 2.96 -0.77 -3.13
CA GLY A 85 4.25 -0.28 -2.65
C GLY A 85 5.36 -0.44 -3.70
N LEU A 86 5.47 -1.63 -4.30
CA LEU A 86 6.43 -1.86 -5.40
C LEU A 86 6.13 -0.98 -6.61
N ALA A 87 4.86 -0.86 -7.01
CA ALA A 87 4.45 0.02 -8.11
C ALA A 87 4.80 1.49 -7.85
N THR A 88 4.71 1.93 -6.59
CA THR A 88 5.12 3.28 -6.17
C THR A 88 6.61 3.50 -6.36
N ILE A 89 7.47 2.56 -5.96
CA ILE A 89 8.93 2.67 -6.15
C ILE A 89 9.30 2.73 -7.63
N VAL A 90 8.70 1.85 -8.45
CA VAL A 90 8.88 1.88 -9.90
C VAL A 90 8.39 3.21 -10.49
N GLY A 91 7.22 3.69 -10.07
CA GLY A 91 6.65 4.96 -10.49
C GLY A 91 7.54 6.16 -10.14
N ALA A 92 8.13 6.16 -8.94
CA ALA A 92 9.10 7.17 -8.53
C ALA A 92 10.35 7.17 -9.43
N GLY A 93 10.88 5.99 -9.75
CA GLY A 93 11.99 5.84 -10.70
C GLY A 93 11.65 6.39 -12.09
N LEU A 94 10.50 6.00 -12.65
CA LEU A 94 10.02 6.51 -13.94
C LEU A 94 9.76 8.03 -13.94
N THR A 95 9.27 8.56 -12.82
CA THR A 95 9.10 10.00 -12.63
C THR A 95 10.44 10.72 -12.70
N GLY A 96 11.47 10.19 -12.04
CA GLY A 96 12.84 10.71 -12.12
C GLY A 96 13.42 10.66 -13.54
N LEU A 97 13.25 9.53 -14.25
CA LEU A 97 13.75 9.35 -15.62
C LEU A 97 13.06 10.23 -16.67
N THR A 98 11.87 10.75 -16.36
CA THR A 98 11.12 11.64 -17.27
C THR A 98 11.29 13.11 -16.91
N ALA A 99 12.14 13.43 -15.93
CA ALA A 99 12.48 14.81 -15.61
C ALA A 99 13.04 15.50 -16.86
N PRO A 100 12.56 16.72 -17.20
CA PRO A 100 13.10 17.47 -18.31
C PRO A 100 14.56 17.86 -18.03
N ASP A 101 15.39 17.92 -19.08
CA ASP A 101 16.77 18.37 -18.95
C ASP A 101 16.84 19.85 -18.55
N ASP A 102 17.76 20.18 -17.64
CA ASP A 102 17.97 21.53 -17.10
C ASP A 102 18.82 22.43 -18.03
N ASN A 103 19.12 21.97 -19.24
CA ASN A 103 20.26 22.41 -20.06
C ASN A 103 20.18 23.81 -20.67
N GLU A 104 19.15 24.62 -20.37
CA GLU A 104 18.97 25.90 -21.06
C GLU A 104 19.41 27.15 -20.27
N CYS A 105 19.71 27.05 -18.96
CA CYS A 105 19.84 28.26 -18.12
C CYS A 105 20.99 28.28 -17.10
N GLU A 106 22.09 27.56 -17.32
CA GLU A 106 23.28 27.71 -16.46
C GLU A 106 24.07 29.02 -16.73
N THR A 107 23.81 29.71 -17.84
CA THR A 107 24.49 30.96 -18.22
C THR A 107 23.50 32.13 -18.25
N GLY A 108 23.49 32.89 -17.15
CA GLY A 108 22.63 34.04 -16.84
C GLY A 108 22.03 34.80 -18.02
N GLY A 109 20.71 34.64 -18.23
CA GLY A 109 19.96 35.38 -19.24
C GLY A 109 18.54 34.89 -19.50
N CYS A 110 18.16 33.70 -19.03
CA CYS A 110 16.80 33.20 -19.24
C CYS A 110 15.74 33.96 -18.45
N VAL A 111 14.74 34.46 -19.17
CA VAL A 111 13.40 34.66 -18.59
C VAL A 111 12.94 33.26 -18.14
N GLN A 112 12.68 33.06 -16.84
CA GLN A 112 12.11 31.81 -16.34
C GLN A 112 10.79 31.53 -17.08
N GLN A 113 10.82 30.65 -18.07
CA GLN A 113 9.61 30.16 -18.70
C GLN A 113 8.81 29.40 -17.64
N PRO A 114 7.47 29.57 -17.60
CA PRO A 114 6.62 28.83 -16.67
C PRO A 114 6.87 27.33 -16.78
N ARG A 115 7.04 26.65 -15.63
CA ARG A 115 7.28 25.20 -15.61
C ARG A 115 6.12 24.45 -16.27
N GLN A 116 6.43 23.40 -17.04
CA GLN A 116 5.43 22.49 -17.60
C GLN A 116 4.79 21.63 -16.49
N THR A 117 3.59 22.02 -16.05
CA THR A 117 2.85 21.32 -14.97
C THR A 117 1.96 20.17 -15.45
N ASN A 118 1.91 19.92 -16.77
CA ASN A 118 1.05 18.89 -17.38
C ASN A 118 1.78 17.94 -18.33
N GLY A 119 3.12 18.01 -18.40
CA GLY A 119 3.96 17.08 -19.16
C GLY A 119 4.01 15.66 -18.54
N THR A 120 4.72 14.75 -19.20
CA THR A 120 4.86 13.34 -18.78
C THR A 120 5.38 13.22 -17.34
N HIS A 121 6.44 13.96 -17.00
CA HIS A 121 6.98 14.03 -15.64
C HIS A 121 5.90 14.37 -14.61
N ALA A 122 5.14 15.44 -14.83
CA ALA A 122 4.11 15.90 -13.90
C ALA A 122 2.96 14.90 -13.75
N LYS A 123 2.55 14.24 -14.85
CA LYS A 123 1.51 13.20 -14.82
C LYS A 123 1.99 11.96 -14.06
N LEU A 124 3.20 11.49 -14.33
CA LEU A 124 3.82 10.37 -13.61
C LEU A 124 4.00 10.68 -12.12
N ALA A 125 4.42 11.90 -11.77
CA ALA A 125 4.58 12.32 -10.38
C ALA A 125 3.24 12.28 -9.62
N ARG A 126 2.17 12.81 -10.22
CA ARG A 126 0.80 12.77 -9.64
C ARG A 126 0.31 11.32 -9.49
N ALA A 127 0.50 10.49 -10.51
CA ALA A 127 0.14 9.07 -10.46
C ALA A 127 0.93 8.32 -9.37
N THR A 128 2.22 8.59 -9.25
CA THR A 128 3.09 7.99 -8.22
C THR A 128 2.63 8.37 -6.81
N VAL A 129 2.26 9.63 -6.58
CA VAL A 129 1.69 10.06 -5.29
C VAL A 129 0.36 9.36 -5.01
N ALA A 130 -0.50 9.17 -6.01
CA ALA A 130 -1.74 8.42 -5.84
C ALA A 130 -1.49 6.95 -5.47
N LEU A 131 -0.51 6.30 -6.11
CA LEU A 131 -0.07 4.95 -5.75
C LEU A 131 0.50 4.89 -4.33
N ALA A 132 1.31 5.88 -3.94
CA ALA A 132 1.86 5.98 -2.59
C ALA A 132 0.75 6.11 -1.55
N ALA A 133 -0.24 6.96 -1.80
CA ALA A 133 -1.40 7.11 -0.93
C ALA A 133 -2.20 5.81 -0.82
N ALA A 134 -2.48 5.15 -1.95
CA ALA A 134 -3.16 3.85 -1.96
C ALA A 134 -2.36 2.78 -1.20
N THR A 135 -1.03 2.77 -1.32
CA THR A 135 -0.13 1.89 -0.57
C THR A 135 -0.28 2.09 0.93
N VAL A 136 -0.22 3.34 1.40
CA VAL A 136 -0.35 3.65 2.83
C VAL A 136 -1.74 3.27 3.35
N VAL A 137 -2.80 3.61 2.62
CA VAL A 137 -4.18 3.27 3.02
C VAL A 137 -4.39 1.76 3.09
N THR A 138 -3.95 1.02 2.07
CA THR A 138 -4.09 -0.45 2.08
C THR A 138 -3.22 -1.09 3.15
N GLY A 139 -2.04 -0.53 3.45
CA GLY A 139 -1.21 -0.97 4.57
C GLY A 139 -1.91 -0.76 5.91
N LEU A 140 -2.41 0.44 6.17
CA LEU A 140 -3.16 0.75 7.39
C LEU A 140 -4.38 -0.15 7.57
N VAL A 141 -5.13 -0.45 6.50
CA VAL A 141 -6.30 -1.33 6.58
C VAL A 141 -5.91 -2.80 6.81
N ALA A 142 -4.85 -3.27 6.15
CA ALA A 142 -4.45 -4.68 6.23
C ALA A 142 -3.64 -5.03 7.49
N HIS A 143 -2.98 -4.03 8.08
CA HIS A 143 -2.03 -4.18 9.19
C HIS A 143 -2.39 -3.29 10.38
N TRP A 144 -3.66 -2.88 10.51
CA TRP A 144 -4.11 -1.99 11.58
C TRP A 144 -3.74 -2.52 12.97
N ASP A 145 -3.93 -3.83 13.16
CA ASP A 145 -3.70 -4.51 14.43
C ASP A 145 -2.21 -4.78 14.72
N ASP A 146 -1.31 -4.47 13.79
CA ASP A 146 0.14 -4.61 13.99
C ASP A 146 0.73 -3.35 14.67
N PHE A 147 0.02 -2.20 14.63
CA PHE A 147 0.52 -0.94 15.17
C PHE A 147 0.21 -0.76 16.66
N HIS A 148 1.26 -0.83 17.48
CA HIS A 148 1.17 -0.62 18.92
C HIS A 148 2.12 0.48 19.35
N LEU A 149 1.58 1.66 19.68
CA LEU A 149 2.41 2.82 20.08
C LEU A 149 3.22 2.56 21.36
N GLU A 150 2.77 1.65 22.23
CA GLU A 150 3.51 1.22 23.42
C GLU A 150 4.84 0.51 23.11
N ASP A 151 4.96 -0.12 21.93
CA ASP A 151 6.19 -0.82 21.51
C ASP A 151 7.29 0.16 21.06
N GLY A 152 6.94 1.45 20.95
CA GLY A 152 7.86 2.54 20.68
C GLY A 152 8.17 2.75 19.20
N ILE A 153 8.86 3.85 18.90
CA ILE A 153 9.11 4.30 17.51
C ILE A 153 10.18 3.48 16.77
N THR A 154 10.93 2.65 17.48
CA THR A 154 11.97 1.77 16.90
C THR A 154 11.45 0.39 16.59
N ASP A 155 10.22 0.06 17.01
CA ASP A 155 9.54 -1.16 16.59
C ASP A 155 9.45 -1.19 15.03
N PRO A 156 9.76 -2.32 14.38
CA PRO A 156 9.77 -2.39 12.91
C PRO A 156 8.44 -2.02 12.25
N ASP A 157 7.30 -2.39 12.85
CA ASP A 157 5.98 -2.15 12.26
C ASP A 157 5.60 -0.67 12.41
N ASN A 158 5.79 -0.09 13.60
CA ASN A 158 5.63 1.35 13.82
C ASN A 158 6.54 2.18 12.91
N LEU A 159 7.81 1.77 12.76
CA LEU A 159 8.77 2.45 11.91
C LEU A 159 8.41 2.31 10.43
N HIS A 160 7.86 1.17 10.00
CA HIS A 160 7.36 0.96 8.64
C HIS A 160 6.22 1.92 8.31
N ALA A 161 5.20 2.00 9.16
CA ALA A 161 4.11 2.94 8.96
C ALA A 161 4.58 4.39 8.97
N LEU A 162 5.47 4.76 9.90
CA LEU A 162 5.97 6.12 10.00
C LEU A 162 6.77 6.51 8.75
N LEU A 163 7.73 5.68 8.34
CA LEU A 163 8.57 5.96 7.16
C LEU A 163 7.76 5.92 5.86
N GLY A 164 6.86 4.95 5.71
CA GLY A 164 5.99 4.84 4.54
C GLY A 164 5.07 6.05 4.39
N THR A 165 4.43 6.46 5.49
CA THR A 165 3.55 7.64 5.53
C THR A 165 4.34 8.93 5.31
N ALA A 166 5.46 9.12 6.00
CA ALA A 166 6.32 10.29 5.82
C ALA A 166 6.87 10.37 4.38
N GLY A 167 7.24 9.24 3.78
CA GLY A 167 7.68 9.15 2.40
C GLY A 167 6.60 9.61 1.42
N MET A 168 5.38 9.08 1.56
CA MET A 168 4.22 9.48 0.79
C MET A 168 3.94 10.99 0.92
N LEU A 169 3.87 11.52 2.14
CA LEU A 169 3.61 12.94 2.39
C LEU A 169 4.69 13.84 1.80
N THR A 170 5.96 13.43 1.88
CA THR A 170 7.08 14.20 1.33
C THR A 170 7.03 14.25 -0.21
N MET A 171 6.66 13.14 -0.87
CA MET A 171 6.42 13.12 -2.31
C MET A 171 5.21 13.97 -2.70
N ALA A 172 4.10 13.87 -1.98
CA ALA A 172 2.92 14.69 -2.20
C ALA A 172 3.25 16.19 -2.07
N TYR A 173 4.04 16.56 -1.06
CA TYR A 173 4.52 17.92 -0.88
C TYR A 173 5.43 18.37 -2.03
N ALA A 174 6.31 17.49 -2.54
CA ALA A 174 7.13 17.78 -3.71
C ALA A 174 6.28 18.10 -4.94
N VAL A 175 5.23 17.29 -5.21
CA VAL A 175 4.30 17.50 -6.32
C VAL A 175 3.50 18.79 -6.14
N SER A 176 3.01 19.06 -4.94
CA SER A 176 2.28 20.30 -4.62
C SER A 176 3.15 21.54 -4.86
N LYS A 177 4.39 21.53 -4.36
CA LYS A 177 5.34 22.61 -4.60
C LYS A 177 5.68 22.79 -6.09
N ALA A 178 5.79 21.69 -6.83
CA ALA A 178 6.06 21.72 -8.26
C ALA A 178 4.89 22.22 -9.11
N ALA A 179 3.66 22.24 -8.58
CA ALA A 179 2.47 22.70 -9.27
C ALA A 179 2.41 24.23 -9.42
N ASP A 180 3.13 24.98 -8.59
CA ASP A 180 3.30 26.42 -8.77
C ASP A 180 4.29 26.67 -9.93
N PRO A 181 3.84 27.30 -11.04
CA PRO A 181 4.67 27.54 -12.21
C PRO A 181 5.80 28.56 -11.97
N TYR A 182 5.75 29.33 -10.87
CA TYR A 182 6.72 30.35 -10.49
C TYR A 182 7.62 29.93 -9.32
N SER A 183 7.40 28.75 -8.73
CA SER A 183 8.20 28.30 -7.58
C SER A 183 9.62 27.90 -8.00
N SER A 184 10.59 28.34 -7.20
CA SER A 184 12.01 28.05 -7.43
C SER A 184 12.31 26.54 -7.47
N ASN A 185 13.42 26.20 -8.12
CA ASN A 185 13.97 24.85 -8.15
C ASN A 185 14.10 24.26 -6.73
N GLY A 186 13.94 22.92 -6.60
CA GLY A 186 14.08 22.22 -5.31
C GLY A 186 12.91 21.33 -4.88
N HIS A 187 12.05 20.89 -5.81
CA HIS A 187 11.07 19.81 -5.54
C HIS A 187 11.70 18.41 -5.71
N ALA A 188 12.71 18.25 -6.58
CA ALA A 188 13.39 16.98 -6.83
C ALA A 188 13.97 16.37 -5.55
N GLY A 189 14.70 17.15 -4.73
CA GLY A 189 15.25 16.64 -3.46
C GLY A 189 14.18 16.14 -2.48
N LYS A 190 12.98 16.74 -2.48
CA LYS A 190 11.85 16.29 -1.64
C LYS A 190 11.26 15.00 -2.20
N ALA A 191 11.08 14.91 -3.52
CA ALA A 191 10.61 13.69 -4.16
C ALA A 191 11.57 12.52 -3.90
N ILE A 192 12.88 12.75 -4.04
CA ILE A 192 13.92 11.76 -3.75
C ILE A 192 13.88 11.35 -2.27
N ALA A 193 13.85 12.32 -1.34
CA ALA A 193 13.75 12.02 0.09
C ALA A 193 12.51 11.17 0.40
N GLY A 194 11.36 11.51 -0.17
CA GLY A 194 10.13 10.75 -0.01
C GLY A 194 10.24 9.32 -0.55
N ALA A 195 10.81 9.14 -1.74
CA ALA A 195 11.04 7.82 -2.33
C ALA A 195 12.03 6.98 -1.50
N VAL A 196 13.09 7.58 -0.96
CA VAL A 196 14.05 6.91 -0.07
C VAL A 196 13.38 6.45 1.22
N LEU A 197 12.54 7.29 1.84
CA LEU A 197 11.78 6.90 3.04
C LEU A 197 10.86 5.71 2.76
N MET A 198 10.17 5.68 1.62
CA MET A 198 9.34 4.53 1.24
C MET A 198 10.18 3.27 0.98
N ALA A 199 11.34 3.40 0.32
CA ALA A 199 12.24 2.27 0.12
C ALA A 199 12.81 1.73 1.44
N ALA A 200 13.14 2.62 2.39
CA ALA A 200 13.57 2.26 3.74
C ALA A 200 12.46 1.53 4.49
N ALA A 201 11.20 2.00 4.40
CA ALA A 201 10.04 1.33 4.98
C ALA A 201 9.92 -0.12 4.47
N ILE A 202 10.06 -0.34 3.16
CA ILE A 202 10.04 -1.69 2.58
C ILE A 202 11.18 -2.55 3.15
N LYS A 203 12.41 -2.00 3.24
CA LYS A 203 13.58 -2.77 3.65
C LYS A 203 13.53 -3.28 5.10
N ILE A 204 12.85 -2.57 6.00
CA ILE A 204 12.81 -2.96 7.41
C ILE A 204 11.84 -4.11 7.70
N THR A 205 10.85 -4.34 6.83
CA THR A 205 9.88 -5.44 6.96
C THR A 205 10.09 -6.58 5.96
N TRP A 206 10.96 -6.39 4.95
CA TRP A 206 11.28 -7.38 3.89
C TRP A 206 12.74 -7.85 3.88
#